data_AF-X8DR00-F1
#
_entry.id   AF-X8DR00-F1
#
_cell.length_a   1.000
_cell.length_b   1.000
_cell.length_c   1.000
_cell.angle_alpha   90.00
_cell.angle_beta   90.00
_cell.angle_gamma   90.00
#
_symmetry.space_group_name_H-M   'P 1'
#
loop_
_entity.id
_entity.type
_entity.pdbx_description
1 polymer ?
#
loop_
_entity_poly.entity_id
_entity_poly.type
_entity_poly.pdbx_seq_one_letter_code
_entity_poly.pdbx_strand_id
1 'polypeptide(L)'
;MTDTYTDTTDAAVDDPATVIAEGLRRLAELRTFHEQALADLEAGKETGRQRVAEVQAEVDNDTARLNDIVIDAANEFNEESARLIDTGWATPKVLADRGLGAIRVPKKK
;
A
#
# COMPACT_ATOMS: atom_id res chain seq x y z
N MET A 1 -11.34 17.89 -81.84
CA MET A 1 -11.86 16.91 -80.87
C MET A 1 -10.94 16.98 -79.67
N THR A 2 -11.52 17.23 -78.51
CA THR A 2 -10.93 17.79 -77.28
C THR A 2 -9.69 17.08 -76.76
N ASP A 3 -8.57 17.80 -76.73
CA ASP A 3 -7.44 17.50 -75.86
C ASP A 3 -7.88 17.78 -74.41
N THR A 4 -8.16 16.71 -73.66
CA THR A 4 -8.37 16.79 -72.23
C THR A 4 -7.00 16.90 -71.57
N TYR A 5 -6.43 18.10 -71.54
CA TYR A 5 -5.43 18.44 -70.54
C TYR A 5 -6.14 18.43 -69.18
N THR A 6 -6.11 17.29 -68.49
CA THR A 6 -6.33 17.25 -67.05
C THR A 6 -5.23 18.07 -66.42
N ASP A 7 -5.55 19.33 -66.20
CA ASP A 7 -4.92 20.27 -65.28
C ASP A 7 -4.83 19.60 -63.89
N THR A 8 -3.75 18.85 -63.65
CA THR A 8 -3.36 18.38 -62.32
C THR A 8 -2.50 19.45 -61.66
N THR A 9 -3.07 20.64 -61.49
CA THR A 9 -2.46 21.68 -60.67
C THR A 9 -3.22 21.72 -59.35
N ASP A 10 -2.47 21.61 -58.25
CA ASP A 10 -2.90 21.67 -56.85
C ASP A 10 -3.68 20.47 -56.27
N ALA A 11 -3.01 19.32 -56.17
CA ALA A 11 -3.02 18.67 -54.85
C ALA A 11 -2.02 19.47 -54.02
N ALA A 12 -2.49 20.30 -53.09
CA ALA A 12 -1.64 21.01 -52.14
C ALA A 12 -0.79 19.99 -51.37
N VAL A 13 0.39 19.69 -51.89
CA VAL A 13 1.42 18.97 -51.16
C VAL A 13 1.91 19.98 -50.14
N ASP A 14 1.49 19.83 -48.89
CA ASP A 14 2.00 20.65 -47.79
C ASP A 14 3.53 20.68 -47.90
N ASP A 15 4.10 21.89 -47.88
CA ASP A 15 5.53 22.09 -48.00
C ASP A 15 6.24 21.16 -47.00
N PRO A 16 7.11 20.23 -47.46
CA PRO A 16 7.79 19.27 -46.59
C PRO A 16 8.50 19.92 -45.40
N ALA A 17 8.98 21.16 -45.55
CA ALA A 17 9.58 21.91 -44.44
C ALA A 17 8.58 22.23 -43.32
N THR A 18 7.32 22.52 -43.67
CA THR A 18 6.24 22.78 -42.71
C THR A 18 5.86 21.52 -41.93
N VAL A 19 5.74 20.38 -42.62
CA VAL A 19 5.44 19.08 -42.00
C VAL A 19 6.56 18.67 -41.03
N ILE A 20 7.83 18.85 -41.42
CA ILE A 20 8.97 18.55 -40.56
C ILE A 20 9.00 19.47 -39.34
N ALA A 21 8.77 20.78 -39.51
CA ALA A 21 8.74 21.74 -38.42
C ALA A 21 7.63 21.43 -37.40
N GLU A 22 6.45 21.06 -37.87
CA GLU A 22 5.34 20.65 -37.00
C GLU A 22 5.65 19.34 -36.27
N GLY A 23 6.24 18.36 -36.95
CA GLY A 23 6.68 17.10 -36.33
C GLY A 23 7.70 17.32 -35.22
N LEU A 24 8.69 18.20 -35.45
CA LEU A 24 9.69 18.56 -34.43
C LEU A 24 9.05 19.29 -33.23
N ARG A 25 8.04 20.14 -33.46
CA ARG A 25 7.31 20.80 -32.39
C ARG A 25 6.55 19.80 -31.52
N ARG A 26 5.79 18.89 -32.14
CA ARG A 26 5.07 17.83 -31.43
C ARG A 26 6.01 16.91 -30.67
N LEU A 27 7.19 16.60 -31.22
CA LEU A 27 8.21 15.80 -30.54
C LEU A 27 8.75 16.52 -29.30
N ALA A 28 8.98 17.83 -29.38
CA ALA A 28 9.42 18.63 -28.23
C ALA A 28 8.36 18.69 -27.13
N GLU A 29 7.08 18.84 -27.51
CA GLU A 29 5.94 18.80 -26.58
C GLU A 29 5.83 17.44 -25.89
N LEU A 30 5.93 16.34 -26.66
CA LEU A 30 5.87 14.98 -26.11
C LEU A 30 7.04 14.71 -25.16
N ARG A 31 8.23 15.18 -25.50
CA ARG A 31 9.40 15.07 -24.61
C ARG A 31 9.17 15.81 -23.29
N THR A 32 8.65 17.04 -23.36
CA THR A 32 8.35 17.83 -22.17
C THR A 32 7.29 17.14 -21.30
N PHE A 33 6.23 16.61 -21.92
CA PHE A 33 5.21 15.83 -21.22
C PHE A 33 5.79 14.57 -20.57
N HIS A 34 6.69 13.87 -21.27
CA HIS A 34 7.34 12.68 -20.72
C HIS A 34 8.23 13.01 -19.51
N GLU A 35 9.03 14.08 -19.59
CA GLU A 35 9.86 14.54 -18.47
C GLU A 35 9.00 14.93 -17.26
N GLN A 36 7.86 15.61 -17.49
CA GLN A 36 6.91 15.92 -16.44
C GLN A 36 6.26 14.67 -15.83
N ALA A 37 5.81 13.73 -16.66
CA ALA A 37 5.21 12.47 -16.19
C ALA A 37 6.20 11.62 -15.38
N LEU A 38 7.49 11.64 -15.72
CA LEU A 38 8.54 11.00 -14.93
C LEU A 38 8.73 11.68 -13.57
N ALA A 39 8.73 13.02 -13.54
CA ALA A 39 8.83 13.77 -12.29
C ALA A 39 7.64 13.47 -11.36
N ASP A 40 6.42 13.45 -11.91
CA ASP A 40 5.20 13.13 -11.17
C ASP A 40 5.21 11.68 -10.66
N LEU A 41 5.72 10.75 -11.47
CA LEU A 41 5.85 9.35 -11.07
C LEU A 41 6.83 9.18 -9.91
N GLU A 42 8.00 9.82 -9.96
CA GLU A 42 8.98 9.73 -8.87
C GLU A 42 8.48 10.42 -7.59
N ALA A 43 7.80 11.56 -7.70
CA ALA A 43 7.13 12.19 -6.57
C ALA A 43 6.07 11.26 -5.96
N GLY A 44 5.23 10.65 -6.81
CA GLY A 44 4.20 9.70 -6.39
C GLY A 44 4.77 8.44 -5.72
N LYS A 45 5.91 7.93 -6.20
CA LYS A 45 6.63 6.80 -5.56
C LYS A 45 7.12 7.17 -4.16
N GLU A 46 7.67 8.37 -3.99
CA GLU A 46 8.16 8.83 -2.69
C GLU A 46 7.01 9.00 -1.69
N THR A 47 5.92 9.67 -2.10
CA THR A 47 4.71 9.77 -1.27
C THR A 47 4.13 8.38 -0.95
N GLY A 48 4.15 7.46 -1.91
CA GLY A 48 3.72 6.07 -1.71
C GLY A 48 4.57 5.35 -0.67
N ARG A 49 5.90 5.48 -0.72
CA ARG A 49 6.81 4.91 0.27
C ARG A 49 6.57 5.46 1.67
N GLN A 50 6.38 6.76 1.80
CA GLN A 50 6.10 7.41 3.09
C GLN A 50 4.79 6.89 3.68
N ARG A 51 3.72 6.82 2.89
CA ARG A 51 2.44 6.30 3.34
C ARG A 51 2.51 4.83 3.77
N VAL A 52 3.27 3.99 3.06
CA VAL A 52 3.48 2.59 3.45
C VAL A 52 4.23 2.52 4.77
N ALA A 53 5.26 3.35 4.98
CA ALA A 53 6.01 3.38 6.23
C ALA A 53 5.15 3.84 7.42
N GLU A 54 4.29 4.85 7.22
CA GLU A 54 3.32 5.32 8.22
C GLU A 54 2.33 4.21 8.61
N VAL A 55 1.70 3.56 7.62
CA VAL A 55 0.76 2.46 7.87
C VAL A 55 1.45 1.29 8.56
N GLN A 56 2.70 0.97 8.18
CA GLN A 56 3.46 -0.09 8.85
C GLN A 56 3.71 0.26 10.31
N ALA A 57 4.07 1.51 10.61
CA ALA A 57 4.27 1.96 11.99
C ALA A 57 2.99 1.90 12.82
N GLU A 58 1.83 2.24 12.23
CA GLU A 58 0.52 2.09 12.87
C GLU A 58 0.21 0.62 13.16
N VAL A 59 0.40 -0.28 12.19
CA VAL A 59 0.16 -1.72 12.36
C VAL A 59 1.08 -2.31 13.43
N ASP A 60 2.35 -1.92 13.46
CA ASP A 60 3.30 -2.40 14.46
C ASP A 60 2.91 -1.91 15.86
N ASN A 61 2.46 -0.65 15.99
CA ASN A 61 1.97 -0.08 17.24
C ASN A 61 0.71 -0.80 17.74
N ASP A 62 -0.27 -1.00 16.87
CA ASP A 62 -1.50 -1.70 17.23
C ASP A 62 -1.25 -3.16 17.58
N THR A 63 -0.34 -3.83 16.86
CA THR A 63 0.06 -5.21 17.16
C THR A 63 0.72 -5.29 18.54
N ALA A 64 1.59 -4.36 18.88
CA ALA A 64 2.21 -4.29 20.21
C ALA A 64 1.14 -4.06 21.30
N ARG A 65 0.23 -3.11 21.08
CA ARG A 65 -0.87 -2.80 22.00
C ARG A 65 -1.80 -4.00 22.22
N LEU A 66 -2.18 -4.71 21.15
CA LEU A 66 -3.03 -5.89 21.24
C LEU A 66 -2.31 -7.04 21.96
N ASN A 67 -1.01 -7.22 21.71
CA ASN A 67 -0.21 -8.20 22.46
C ASN A 67 -0.19 -7.89 23.95
N ASP A 68 -0.01 -6.63 24.33
CA ASP A 68 -0.05 -6.22 25.74
C ASP A 68 -1.43 -6.51 26.37
N ILE A 69 -2.53 -6.14 25.69
CA ILE A 69 -3.89 -6.42 26.17
C ILE A 69 -4.12 -7.92 26.37
N VAL A 70 -3.69 -8.75 25.43
CA VAL A 70 -3.84 -10.21 25.53
C VAL A 70 -2.99 -10.79 26.67
N ILE A 71 -1.77 -10.29 26.85
CA ILE A 71 -0.88 -10.68 27.95
C ILE A 71 -1.52 -10.33 29.30
N ASP A 72 -2.02 -9.11 29.44
CA ASP A 72 -2.62 -8.63 30.69
C ASP A 72 -3.89 -9.44 31.01
N ALA A 73 -4.77 -9.66 30.02
CA ALA A 73 -5.96 -10.50 30.19
C ALA A 73 -5.61 -11.96 30.56
N ALA A 74 -4.54 -12.52 30.00
CA ALA A 74 -4.08 -13.87 30.34
C ALA A 74 -3.50 -13.93 31.76
N ASN A 75 -2.82 -12.87 32.22
CA ASN A 75 -2.34 -12.77 33.59
C ASN A 75 -3.51 -12.67 34.58
N GLU A 76 -4.48 -11.79 34.33
CA GLU A 76 -5.70 -11.66 35.14
C GLU A 76 -6.46 -13.00 35.26
N PHE A 77 -6.62 -13.70 34.14
CA PHE A 77 -7.23 -15.03 34.12
C PHE A 77 -6.47 -16.05 34.98
N ASN A 78 -5.14 -16.06 34.88
CA ASN A 78 -4.29 -16.97 35.65
C ASN A 78 -4.31 -16.64 37.15
N GLU A 79 -4.33 -15.35 37.51
CA GLU A 79 -4.44 -14.90 38.90
C GLU A 79 -5.78 -15.31 39.51
N GLU A 80 -6.88 -15.14 38.79
CA GLU A 80 -8.20 -15.56 39.27
C GLU A 80 -8.31 -17.09 39.36
N SER A 81 -7.73 -17.82 38.41
CA SER A 81 -7.64 -19.28 38.46
C SER A 81 -6.84 -19.76 39.67
N ALA A 82 -5.72 -19.09 39.97
CA ALA A 82 -4.90 -19.38 41.15
C ALA A 82 -5.68 -19.09 42.44
N ARG A 83 -6.38 -17.95 42.51
CA ARG A 83 -7.24 -17.59 43.66
C ARG A 83 -8.29 -18.65 43.95
N LEU A 84 -8.95 -19.19 42.92
CA LEU A 84 -9.95 -20.26 43.07
C LEU A 84 -9.34 -21.56 43.61
N ILE A 85 -8.10 -21.87 43.21
CA ILE A 85 -7.37 -23.04 43.72
C ILE A 85 -6.96 -22.81 45.18
N ASP A 86 -6.35 -21.65 45.48
CA ASP A 86 -5.82 -21.33 46.81
C ASP A 86 -6.92 -21.24 47.88
N THR A 87 -8.10 -20.76 47.49
CA THR A 87 -9.28 -20.69 48.38
C THR A 87 -10.03 -22.03 48.49
N GLY A 88 -9.60 -23.07 47.78
CA GLY A 88 -10.19 -24.41 47.82
C GLY A 88 -11.51 -24.55 47.04
N TRP A 89 -11.93 -23.53 46.29
CA TRP A 89 -13.14 -23.55 45.48
C TRP A 89 -13.02 -24.45 44.24
N ALA A 90 -11.80 -24.66 43.75
CA ALA A 90 -11.51 -25.55 42.64
C ALA A 90 -10.18 -26.29 42.84
N THR A 91 -9.95 -27.32 42.03
CA THR A 91 -8.62 -27.96 41.91
C THR A 91 -8.07 -27.71 40.50
N PRO A 92 -6.74 -27.75 40.30
CA PRO A 92 -6.15 -27.58 38.97
C PRO A 92 -6.73 -28.54 37.93
N LYS A 93 -7.02 -29.79 38.35
CA LYS A 93 -7.63 -30.81 37.48
C LYS A 93 -9.04 -30.39 37.01
N VAL A 94 -9.90 -29.95 37.94
CA VAL A 94 -11.28 -29.55 37.62
C VAL A 94 -11.32 -28.34 36.69
N LEU A 95 -10.41 -27.38 36.86
CA LEU A 95 -10.30 -26.22 35.96
C LEU A 95 -9.81 -26.64 34.57
N ALA A 96 -8.77 -27.48 34.49
CA ALA A 96 -8.25 -27.98 33.23
C ALA A 96 -9.28 -28.81 32.44
N ASP A 97 -10.04 -29.68 33.12
CA ASP A 97 -11.10 -30.50 32.51
C ASP A 97 -12.22 -29.64 31.90
N ARG A 98 -12.38 -28.39 32.37
CA ARG A 98 -13.34 -27.40 31.84
C ARG A 98 -12.75 -26.44 30.80
N GLY A 99 -11.50 -26.65 30.39
CA GLY A 99 -10.80 -25.77 29.45
C GLY A 99 -10.30 -24.47 30.08
N LEU A 100 -10.32 -24.34 31.41
CA LEU A 100 -9.86 -23.18 32.17
C LEU A 100 -8.45 -23.42 32.74
N GLY A 101 -7.62 -24.15 32.01
CA GLY A 101 -6.23 -24.39 32.39
C GLY A 101 -5.38 -23.11 32.28
N ALA A 102 -4.27 -23.07 33.01
CA ALA A 102 -3.37 -21.91 32.99
C ALA A 102 -2.89 -21.58 31.58
N ILE A 103 -3.00 -20.31 31.21
CA ILE A 103 -2.57 -19.78 29.92
C ILE A 103 -1.07 -19.49 30.01
N ARG A 104 -0.30 -19.98 29.03
CA ARG A 104 1.13 -19.65 28.95
C ARG A 104 1.31 -18.22 28.44
N VAL A 105 1.87 -17.36 29.28
CA VAL A 105 2.15 -15.98 28.94
C VAL A 105 3.64 -15.81 28.66
N PRO A 106 4.05 -15.21 27.53
CA PRO A 106 5.45 -14.91 27.28
C PRO A 106 5.96 -13.90 28.30
N LYS A 107 7.19 -14.09 28.80
CA LYS A 107 7.82 -13.11 29.69
C LYS A 107 8.04 -11.82 28.90
N LYS A 108 7.52 -10.69 29.39
CA LYS A 108 7.93 -9.36 28.90
C LYS A 108 9.46 -9.29 28.99
N LYS A 109 10.10 -8.99 27.86
CA LYS A 109 11.55 -8.78 27.77
C LYS A 109 11.93 -7.41 28.33
#